data_AF-A0A1N6S7L4-F1
#
_entry.id   AF-A0A1N6S7L4-F1
#
_cell.length_a   1.000
_cell.length_b   1.000
_cell.length_c   1.000
_cell.angle_alpha   90.00
_cell.angle_beta   90.00
_cell.angle_gamma   90.00
#
_symmetry.space_group_name_H-M   'P 1'
#
loop_
_entity.id
_entity.type
_entity.pdbx_description
1 polymer ?
#
loop_
_entity_poly.entity_id
_entity_poly.type
_entity_poly.pdbx_seq_one_letter_code
_entity_poly.pdbx_strand_id
1 'polypeptide(L)' 'MGLTVTRRVGESVILEVAEGTTPQELWEALQGGISVRLVVSQNTRARLDFNVPQLLRIAREELVEADLD' A
#
# COMPACT_ATOMS: atom_id res chain seq x y z
N MET A 1 1.72 9.22 5.99
CA MET A 1 1.51 8.45 7.24
C MET A 1 2.15 7.09 7.04
N GLY A 2 2.78 6.52 8.08
CA GLY A 2 3.40 5.19 7.99
C GLY A 2 2.41 4.10 8.36
N LEU A 3 2.21 3.10 7.48
CA LEU A 3 1.45 1.90 7.80
C LEU A 3 2.38 0.69 7.80
N THR A 4 2.38 -0.04 8.90
CA THR A 4 3.14 -1.29 8.99
C THR A 4 2.23 -2.49 8.84
N VAL A 5 2.55 -3.38 7.90
CA VAL A 5 1.82 -4.63 7.65
C VAL A 5 2.77 -5.82 7.69
N THR A 6 2.22 -7.00 7.97
CA THR A 6 2.96 -8.26 7.88
C THR A 6 2.38 -9.09 6.74
N ARG A 7 3.24 -9.57 5.85
CA ARG A 7 2.90 -10.35 4.66
C ARG A 7 3.69 -11.65 4.62
N ARG A 8 3.09 -12.69 4.07
CA ARG A 8 3.77 -13.95 3.74
C ARG A 8 4.23 -13.97 2.29
N VAL A 9 5.07 -14.94 1.96
CA VAL A 9 5.42 -15.25 0.57
C VAL A 9 4.12 -15.49 -0.22
N GLY A 10 3.92 -14.73 -1.29
CA GLY A 10 2.73 -14.78 -2.13
C GLY A 10 1.58 -13.86 -1.70
N GLU A 11 1.65 -13.20 -0.54
CA GLU A 11 0.64 -12.20 -0.15
C GLU A 11 1.06 -10.80 -0.66
N SER A 12 0.12 -10.10 -1.32
CA SER A 12 0.35 -8.76 -1.85
C SER A 12 -0.27 -7.66 -0.99
N VAL A 13 0.06 -6.42 -1.35
CA VAL A 13 -0.55 -5.19 -0.85
C VAL A 13 -0.88 -4.34 -2.06
N ILE A 14 -2.08 -3.76 -2.09
CA ILE A 14 -2.55 -2.89 -3.17
C ILE A 14 -2.55 -1.46 -2.67
N LEU A 15 -2.12 -0.53 -3.53
CA LEU A 15 -2.25 0.90 -3.31
C LEU A 15 -3.37 1.42 -4.20
N GLU A 16 -4.43 1.91 -3.59
CA GLU A 16 -5.61 2.43 -4.27
C GLU A 16 -5.65 3.94 -4.18
N VAL A 17 -6.03 4.59 -5.27
CA VAL A 17 -6.26 6.03 -5.27
C VAL A 17 -7.58 6.31 -4.56
N ALA A 18 -7.58 7.22 -3.60
CA ALA A 18 -8.79 7.59 -2.88
C ALA A 18 -9.85 8.16 -3.85
N GLU A 19 -11.12 7.80 -3.65
CA GLU A 19 -12.23 8.30 -4.45
C GLU A 19 -12.26 9.84 -4.48
N GLY A 20 -12.56 10.39 -5.66
CA GLY A 20 -12.60 11.83 -5.87
C GLY A 20 -11.23 12.49 -6.08
N THR A 21 -10.11 11.76 -5.98
CA THR A 21 -8.78 12.30 -6.29
C THR A 21 -8.65 12.62 -7.77
N THR A 22 -8.23 13.83 -8.09
CA THR A 22 -7.99 14.25 -9.46
C THR A 22 -6.61 13.77 -9.97
N PRO A 23 -6.41 13.63 -11.30
CA PRO A 23 -5.11 13.26 -11.85
C PRO A 23 -3.98 14.21 -11.46
N GLN A 24 -4.27 15.51 -11.33
CA GLN A 24 -3.30 16.53 -10.98
C GLN A 24 -2.81 16.37 -9.53
N GLU A 25 -3.74 16.20 -8.58
CA GLU A 25 -3.42 15.98 -7.17
C GLU A 25 -2.61 14.69 -6.97
N LEU A 26 -2.97 13.62 -7.70
CA LEU A 26 -2.22 12.36 -7.69
C LEU A 26 -0.79 12.57 -8.20
N TRP A 27 -0.64 13.26 -9.33
CA TRP A 27 0.67 13.53 -9.91
C TRP A 27 1.57 14.34 -8.97
N GLU A 28 1.05 15.40 -8.36
CA GLU A 28 1.77 16.25 -7.41
C GLU A 28 2.20 15.46 -6.17
N ALA A 29 1.32 14.64 -5.64
CA ALA A 29 1.59 13.80 -4.48
C ALA A 29 2.65 12.72 -4.74
N LEU A 30 2.68 12.18 -5.95
CA LEU A 30 3.65 11.15 -6.34
C LEU A 30 5.05 11.72 -6.63
N GLN A 31 5.22 13.04 -6.71
CA GLN A 31 6.57 13.65 -6.85
C GLN A 31 7.50 13.29 -5.68
N GLY A 32 6.95 13.09 -4.49
CA GLY A 32 7.69 12.64 -3.31
C GLY A 32 8.01 11.14 -3.31
N GLY A 33 7.45 10.38 -4.26
CA GLY A 33 7.58 8.94 -4.38
C GLY A 33 6.78 8.16 -3.33
N ILE A 34 6.84 6.83 -3.48
CA ILE A 34 6.33 5.87 -2.51
C ILE A 34 7.52 5.14 -1.92
N SER A 35 7.60 5.07 -0.59
CA SER A 35 8.66 4.33 0.08
C SER A 35 8.10 3.08 0.75
N VAL A 36 8.70 1.93 0.44
CA VAL A 36 8.42 0.65 1.09
C VAL A 36 9.71 0.17 1.74
N ARG A 37 9.65 -0.10 3.04
CA ARG A 37 10.79 -0.57 3.82
C ARG A 37 10.50 -1.92 4.43
N LEU A 38 11.40 -2.89 4.21
CA LEU A 38 11.43 -4.12 4.99
C LEU A 38 11.98 -3.83 6.39
N VAL A 39 11.16 -4.01 7.42
CA VAL A 39 11.54 -3.79 8.83
C VAL A 39 12.18 -5.04 9.41
N VAL A 40 11.56 -6.20 9.19
CA VAL A 40 12.08 -7.51 9.61
C VAL A 40 11.59 -8.59 8.67
N SER A 41 12.42 -9.58 8.40
CA SER A 41 12.04 -10.81 7.71
C SER A 41 12.41 -12.01 8.57
N GLN A 42 11.45 -12.91 8.81
CA GLN A 42 11.65 -14.16 9.54
C GLN A 42 10.89 -15.28 8.84
N ASN A 43 11.60 -16.36 8.48
CA ASN A 43 11.04 -17.51 7.77
C ASN A 43 10.26 -17.07 6.52
N THR A 44 8.94 -17.26 6.53
CA THR A 44 8.02 -16.94 5.44
C THR A 44 7.26 -15.64 5.66
N ARG A 45 7.63 -14.81 6.65
CA ARG A 45 6.93 -13.56 6.99
C ARG A 45 7.87 -12.36 6.91
N ALA A 46 7.39 -11.31 6.25
CA ALA A 46 8.04 -10.01 6.17
C ALA A 46 7.14 -8.95 6.82
N ARG A 47 7.73 -8.12 7.67
CA ARG A 47 7.10 -6.89 8.19
C ARG A 47 7.55 -5.73 7.30
N LEU A 48 6.59 -5.13 6.61
CA LEU A 48 6.80 -4.04 5.67
C LEU A 48 6.22 -2.75 6.25
N ASP A 49 6.96 -1.66 6.14
CA ASP A 49 6.50 -0.31 6.48
C ASP A 49 6.33 0.49 5.19
N PHE A 50 5.13 1.02 5.00
CA PHE A 50 4.74 1.79 3.82
C PHE A 50 4.60 3.25 4.22
N ASN A 51 5.33 4.11 3.53
CA ASN A 51 5.12 5.54 3.58
C ASN A 51 4.58 5.99 2.22
N VAL A 52 3.29 6.30 2.22
CA VAL A 52 2.53 6.69 1.04
C VAL A 52 1.86 8.06 1.26
N PRO A 53 1.62 8.82 0.18
CA PRO A 53 0.76 10.01 0.22
C PRO A 53 -0.64 9.69 0.76
N GLN A 54 -1.30 10.64 1.41
CA GLN A 54 -2.60 10.41 2.09
C GLN A 54 -3.76 10.09 1.14
N LEU A 55 -3.62 10.48 -0.12
CA LEU A 55 -4.52 10.15 -1.22
C LEU A 55 -4.37 8.71 -1.76
N LEU A 56 -3.41 7.94 -1.24
CA LEU A 56 -3.33 6.50 -1.48
C LEU A 56 -3.80 5.73 -0.24
N ARG A 57 -4.70 4.77 -0.45
CA ARG A 57 -5.13 3.80 0.54
C ARG A 57 -4.35 2.51 0.35
N ILE A 58 -3.97 1.89 1.46
CA ILE A 58 -3.27 0.61 1.46
C ILE A 58 -4.30 -0.47 1.74
N ALA A 59 -4.69 -1.22 0.71
CA ALA A 59 -5.59 -2.34 0.80
C ALA A 59 -4.82 -3.67 0.81
N ARG A 60 -5.41 -4.68 1.43
CA ARG A 60 -4.90 -6.04 1.31
C ARG A 60 -5.59 -6.68 0.11
N GLU A 61 -4.84 -7.37 -0.74
CA GLU A 61 -5.37 -8.00 -1.95
C GLU A 61 -6.59 -8.89 -1.65
N GLU A 62 -6.53 -9.64 -0.54
CA GLU A 62 -7.62 -10.50 -0.08
C GLU A 62 -8.95 -9.79 0.23
N LEU A 63 -8.93 -8.46 0.41
CA LEU A 63 -10.12 -7.65 0.67
C LEU A 63 -10.67 -6.99 -0.60
N VAL A 64 -9.84 -6.80 -1.63
CA VAL A 64 -10.24 -6.15 -2.89
C VAL A 64 -10.97 -7.14 -3.80
N GLU A 65 -10.55 -8.41 -3.80
CA GLU A 65 -11.22 -9.46 -4.60
C GLU A 65 -12.64 -9.78 -4.09
N ALA A 66 -12.92 -9.57 -2.80
CA ALA A 66 -14.23 -9.87 -2.21
C ALA A 66 -15.35 -8.88 -2.59
N ASP A 67 -15.01 -7.68 -3.08
CA ASP A 67 -15.97 -6.65 -3.52
C ASP A 67 -16.35 -6.81 -5.02
N LEU A 68 -15.80 -7.81 -5.71
CA LEU A 68 -16.02 -8.07 -7.15
C LEU A 68 -16.94 -9.28 -7.44
N ASP A 69 -17.43 -9.97 -6.41
CA ASP A 69 -18.36 -11.12 -6.49
C ASP A 69 -19.79 -10.78 -6.04
#